data_AF-A0A6B3CWB5-F1
#
_entry.id   AF-A0A6B3CWB5-F1
#
_cell.length_a   1.000
_cell.length_b   1.000
_cell.length_c   1.000
_cell.angle_alpha   90.00
_cell.angle_beta   90.00
_cell.angle_gamma   90.00
#
_symmetry.space_group_name_H-M   'P 1'
#
loop_
_entity.id
_entity.type
_entity.pdbx_description
1 polymer ?
#
loop_
_entity_poly.entity_id
_entity_poly.type
_entity_poly.pdbx_seq_one_letter_code
_entity_poly.pdbx_strand_id
1 'polypeptide(L)'
;EAQAEKAKKEADKKSIVRSLSGGGVTSFCTGAVCRSTTNSYGRYAYFTVAGFTDGKDVTEKSTGVFRAGDDLAEFAFRQIRRRGEAQASAAAEG
;
A
#
# COMPACT_ATOMS: atom_id res chain seq x y z
N GLU A 1 -4.30 2.38 -17.59
CA GLU A 1 -3.62 3.39 -16.75
C GLU A 1 -4.56 4.47 -16.25
N ALA A 2 -5.33 5.14 -17.12
CA ALA A 2 -6.28 6.20 -16.74
C ALA A 2 -7.19 5.86 -15.54
N GLN A 3 -7.69 4.61 -15.44
CA GLN A 3 -8.52 4.20 -14.31
C GLN A 3 -7.74 4.08 -12.98
N ALA A 4 -6.48 3.64 -13.03
CA ALA A 4 -5.63 3.56 -11.84
C ALA A 4 -5.22 4.95 -11.34
N GLU A 5 -4.91 5.86 -12.27
CA GLU A 5 -4.67 7.26 -11.92
C GLU A 5 -5.92 7.94 -11.38
N LYS A 6 -7.08 7.68 -11.97
CA LYS A 6 -8.37 8.18 -11.49
C LYS A 6 -8.62 7.68 -10.05
N ALA A 7 -8.46 6.39 -9.79
CA ALA A 7 -8.60 5.83 -8.45
C ALA A 7 -7.62 6.47 -7.44
N LYS A 8 -6.37 6.74 -7.85
CA LYS A 8 -5.41 7.46 -7.00
C LYS A 8 -5.86 8.88 -6.66
N LYS A 9 -6.47 9.59 -7.61
CA LYS A 9 -6.98 10.96 -7.44
C LYS A 9 -8.27 11.01 -6.61
N GLU A 10 -9.15 10.03 -6.79
CA GLU A 10 -10.45 9.96 -6.11
C GLU A 10 -10.37 9.39 -4.70
N ALA A 11 -9.30 8.67 -4.36
CA ALA A 11 -9.09 8.17 -3.01
C ALA A 11 -9.03 9.32 -2.00
N ASP A 12 -9.97 9.31 -1.07
CA ASP A 12 -10.03 10.30 -0.01
C ASP A 12 -9.00 10.01 1.10
N LYS A 13 -8.63 11.03 1.88
CA LYS A 13 -7.62 10.91 2.95
C LYS A 13 -8.16 10.29 4.25
N LYS A 14 -9.45 9.97 4.31
CA LYS A 14 -10.17 9.48 5.50
C LYS A 14 -10.49 7.98 5.41
N SER A 15 -10.65 7.46 4.20
CA SER A 15 -10.97 6.08 3.87
C SER A 15 -9.69 5.32 3.61
N ILE A 16 -9.11 4.75 4.66
CA ILE A 16 -7.94 3.88 4.55
C ILE A 16 -8.35 2.41 4.44
N VAL A 17 -7.46 1.59 3.88
CA VAL A 17 -7.63 0.14 3.90
C VAL A 17 -7.64 -0.34 5.35
N ARG A 18 -8.74 -0.97 5.77
CA ARG A 18 -8.87 -1.52 7.12
C ARG A 18 -8.03 -2.79 7.25
N SER A 19 -7.33 -2.93 8.38
CA SER A 19 -6.60 -4.15 8.67
C SER A 19 -7.55 -5.35 8.74
N LEU A 20 -7.18 -6.43 8.05
CA LEU A 20 -7.86 -7.71 8.13
C LEU A 20 -7.17 -8.54 9.22
N SER A 21 -7.74 -8.54 10.42
CA SER A 21 -7.23 -9.31 11.55
C SER A 21 -7.71 -10.76 11.51
N GLY A 22 -6.90 -11.67 12.06
CA GLY A 22 -7.15 -13.12 12.02
C GLY A 22 -5.85 -13.93 11.91
N GLY A 23 -5.90 -15.23 12.17
CA GLY A 23 -4.74 -16.12 12.02
C GLY A 23 -3.52 -15.77 12.88
N GLY A 24 -3.73 -15.15 14.05
CA GLY A 24 -2.65 -14.69 14.94
C GLY A 24 -2.12 -13.29 14.63
N VAL A 25 -2.63 -12.62 13.59
CA VAL A 25 -2.28 -11.23 13.27
C VAL A 25 -3.27 -10.29 13.94
N THR A 26 -2.75 -9.40 14.80
CA THR A 26 -3.56 -8.38 15.45
C THR A 26 -3.96 -7.29 14.46
N SER A 27 -5.09 -6.64 14.74
CA SER A 27 -5.43 -5.39 14.05
C SER A 27 -4.29 -4.39 14.27
N PHE A 28 -3.78 -3.83 13.19
CA PHE A 28 -2.87 -2.69 13.23
C PHE A 28 -3.60 -1.45 12.75
N CYS A 29 -3.03 -0.28 13.04
CA CYS A 29 -3.64 0.99 12.67
C CYS A 29 -5.04 1.20 13.29
N THR A 30 -5.18 0.83 14.56
CA THR A 30 -6.40 1.03 15.34
C THR A 30 -6.45 2.37 16.09
N GLY A 31 -5.36 3.14 16.05
CA GLY A 31 -5.27 4.50 16.61
C GLY A 31 -5.90 5.56 15.69
N ALA A 32 -5.85 6.83 16.11
CA ALA A 32 -6.46 7.93 15.37
C ALA A 32 -5.62 8.37 14.15
N VAL A 33 -4.30 8.17 14.19
CA VAL A 33 -3.39 8.61 13.12
C VAL A 33 -2.53 7.47 12.59
N CYS A 34 -2.72 7.12 11.31
CA CYS A 34 -1.89 6.18 10.57
C CYS A 34 -1.26 6.80 9.34
N ARG A 35 -0.12 6.24 8.91
CA ARG A 35 0.51 6.59 7.63
C ARG A 35 -0.17 5.78 6.54
N SER A 36 -0.87 6.45 5.65
CA SER A 36 -1.40 5.86 4.42
C SER A 36 -0.74 6.49 3.20
N THR A 37 -0.53 5.68 2.16
CA THR A 37 -0.12 6.19 0.85
C THR A 37 -1.01 5.63 -0.26
N THR A 38 -1.26 6.47 -1.25
CA THR A 38 -2.07 6.13 -2.43
C THR A 38 -1.19 6.21 -3.67
N ASN A 39 -1.05 5.10 -4.37
CA ASN A 39 -0.14 4.97 -5.49
C ASN A 39 -0.83 4.34 -6.70
N SER A 40 -0.21 4.51 -7.87
CA SER A 40 -0.65 3.90 -9.11
C SER A 40 0.55 3.52 -9.96
N TYR A 41 0.46 2.40 -10.66
CA TYR A 41 1.46 1.95 -11.63
C TYR A 41 0.80 1.09 -12.71
N GLY A 42 0.93 1.50 -13.97
CA GLY A 42 0.26 0.86 -15.10
C GLY A 42 -1.24 0.76 -14.88
N ARG A 43 -1.80 -0.46 -14.93
CA ARG A 43 -3.25 -0.68 -14.71
C ARG A 43 -3.66 -0.82 -13.25
N TYR A 44 -2.76 -0.67 -12.29
CA TYR A 44 -3.04 -0.93 -10.87
C TYR A 44 -2.98 0.36 -10.05
N ALA A 45 -4.00 0.58 -9.23
CA ALA A 45 -3.91 1.43 -8.05
C ALA A 45 -3.59 0.54 -6.85
N TYR A 46 -2.73 1.02 -5.94
CA TYR A 46 -2.38 0.30 -4.74
C TYR A 46 -2.21 1.26 -3.56
N PHE A 47 -2.56 0.76 -2.38
CA PHE A 47 -2.65 1.53 -1.15
C PHE A 47 -1.81 0.85 -0.10
N THR A 48 -1.03 1.61 0.66
CA THR A 48 -0.29 1.09 1.81
C THR A 48 -0.76 1.76 3.08
N VAL A 49 -0.78 0.99 4.16
CA VAL A 49 -1.11 1.46 5.50
C VAL A 49 -0.05 0.95 6.45
N ALA A 50 0.58 1.86 7.19
CA ALA A 50 1.59 1.55 8.18
C ALA A 50 1.27 2.28 9.49
N GLY A 51 1.48 1.58 10.60
CA GLY A 51 1.27 2.11 11.94
C GLY A 51 1.58 1.09 13.00
N PHE A 52 1.34 1.46 14.25
CA PHE A 52 1.60 0.58 15.38
C PHE A 52 0.48 -0.45 15.59
N THR A 53 0.85 -1.60 16.16
CA THR A 53 -0.07 -2.67 16.57
C THR A 53 -0.60 -2.49 17.99
N ASP A 54 -0.02 -1.57 18.75
CA ASP A 54 -0.39 -1.26 20.14
C ASP A 54 -1.38 -0.08 20.24
N GLY A 55 -1.91 0.37 19.09
CA GLY A 55 -2.91 1.44 19.02
C GLY A 55 -2.37 2.85 19.20
N LYS A 56 -1.05 3.04 19.32
CA LYS A 56 -0.44 4.38 19.38
C LYS A 56 -0.57 5.12 18.05
N ASP A 57 -0.64 6.44 18.14
CA ASP A 57 -0.66 7.31 16.97
C ASP A 57 0.71 7.39 16.30
N VAL A 58 0.69 7.41 14.96
CA VAL A 58 1.86 7.73 14.16
C VAL A 58 2.09 9.24 14.24
N THR A 59 3.28 9.64 14.65
CA THR A 59 3.71 11.05 14.72
C THR A 59 4.85 11.28 13.74
N GLU A 60 5.24 12.54 13.50
CA GLU A 60 6.40 12.87 12.66
C GLU A 60 7.72 12.25 13.16
N LYS A 61 7.79 11.90 14.45
CA LYS A 61 8.95 11.24 15.06
C LYS A 61 8.97 9.72 14.86
N SER A 62 7.89 9.14 14.36
CA SER A 62 7.72 7.69 14.18
C SER A 62 8.50 7.14 12.99
N THR A 63 9.78 7.52 12.81
CA THR A 63 10.60 7.25 11.62
C THR A 63 10.62 5.79 11.17
N GLY A 64 10.51 4.84 12.11
CA GLY A 64 10.37 3.42 11.79
C GLY A 64 9.10 3.08 10.99
N VAL A 65 7.97 3.74 11.30
CA VAL A 65 6.71 3.60 10.54
C VAL A 65 6.85 4.19 9.14
N PHE A 66 7.57 5.29 8.98
CA PHE A 66 7.84 5.88 7.67
C PHE A 66 8.64 4.92 6.80
N ARG A 67 9.77 4.42 7.33
CA ARG A 67 10.61 3.43 6.63
C ARG A 67 9.83 2.17 6.25
N ALA A 68 9.12 1.57 7.20
CA ALA A 68 8.31 0.37 6.92
C ALA A 68 7.23 0.62 5.86
N GLY A 69 6.58 1.79 5.88
CA GLY A 69 5.60 2.17 4.87
C GLY A 69 6.21 2.38 3.48
N ASP A 70 7.40 2.98 3.41
CA ASP A 70 8.13 3.22 2.16
C ASP A 70 8.65 1.90 1.56
N ASP A 71 9.22 1.02 2.39
CA ASP A 71 9.67 -0.33 2.00
C ASP A 71 8.50 -1.17 1.46
N LEU A 72 7.33 -1.09 2.11
CA LEU A 72 6.11 -1.77 1.66
C LEU A 72 5.62 -1.24 0.31
N ALA A 73 5.65 0.08 0.10
CA ALA A 73 5.26 0.69 -1.16
C ALA A 73 6.20 0.27 -2.29
N GLU A 74 7.52 0.27 -2.04
CA GLU A 74 8.51 -0.18 -2.99
C GLU A 74 8.36 -1.67 -3.32
N PHE A 75 8.17 -2.51 -2.30
CA PHE A 75 7.92 -3.94 -2.50
C PHE A 75 6.72 -4.18 -3.40
N ALA A 76 5.58 -3.52 -3.11
CA ALA A 76 4.37 -3.65 -3.92
C ALA A 76 4.61 -3.21 -5.37
N PHE A 77 5.30 -2.08 -5.59
CA PHE A 77 5.69 -1.62 -6.92
C PHE A 77 6.52 -2.68 -7.68
N ARG A 78 7.57 -3.21 -7.04
CA ARG A 78 8.44 -4.25 -7.64
C ARG A 78 7.65 -5.51 -7.99
N GLN A 79 6.71 -5.94 -7.15
CA GLN A 79 5.85 -7.09 -7.44
C GLN A 79 4.91 -6.84 -8.62
N ILE A 80 4.28 -5.66 -8.69
CA ILE A 80 3.41 -5.31 -9.81
C ILE A 80 4.20 -5.30 -11.12
N ARG A 81 5.39 -4.70 -11.12
CA ARG A 81 6.29 -4.66 -12.27
C ARG A 81 6.67 -6.07 -12.74
N ARG A 82 7.14 -6.93 -11.82
CA ARG A 82 7.49 -8.33 -12.13
C ARG A 82 6.36 -9.10 -12.79
N ARG A 83 5.13 -8.92 -12.30
CA ARG A 83 3.95 -9.54 -12.93
C ARG A 83 3.71 -9.03 -14.35
N GLY A 84 3.94 -7.73 -14.58
CA GLY A 84 3.85 -7.14 -15.92
C GLY A 84 4.91 -7.71 -16.87
N GLU A 85 6.16 -7.80 -16.40
CA GLU A 85 7.28 -8.40 -17.15
C GLU A 85 6.97 -9.86 -17.52
N ALA A 86 6.51 -10.67 -16.56
CA ALA A 86 6.15 -12.07 -16.83
C ALA A 86 5.02 -12.21 -17.87
N GLN A 87 4.00 -11.34 -17.83
CA GLN A 87 2.92 -11.34 -18.82
C GLN A 87 3.41 -10.92 -20.20
N ALA A 88 4.30 -9.93 -20.28
CA ALA A 88 4.88 -9.48 -21.54
C ALA A 88 5.80 -10.54 -22.15
N SER A 89 6.64 -11.21 -21.34
CA SER A 89 7.50 -12.30 -21.78
C SER A 89 6.69 -13.46 -22.34
N ALA A 90 5.65 -13.92 -21.64
CA ALA A 90 4.80 -15.00 -22.11
C ALA A 90 4.07 -14.66 -23.43
N ALA A 91 3.72 -13.39 -23.64
CA ALA A 91 3.11 -12.93 -24.89
C ALA A 91 4.10 -12.82 -26.06
N ALA A 92 5.40 -12.72 -25.79
CA ALA A 92 6.43 -12.67 -26.83
C ALA A 92 6.87 -14.06 -27.31
N GLU A 93 6.59 -15.11 -26.52
CA GLU A 93 6.89 -16.51 -26.86
C GLU A 93 5.77 -17.21 -27.64
N GLY A 94 4.61 -16.56 -27.83
CA GLY A 94 3.45 -17.07 -28.58
C GLY A 94 3.22 -16.33 -29.88
#